data_AF-A0A2D6P290-F1
#
_entry.id   AF-A0A2D6P290-F1
#
_cell.length_a   1.000
_cell.length_b   1.000
_cell.length_c   1.000
_cell.angle_alpha   90.00
_cell.angle_beta   90.00
_cell.angle_gamma   90.00
#
_symmetry.space_group_name_H-M   'P 1'
#
loop_
_entity.id
_entity.type
_entity.pdbx_description
1 polymer ?
#
loop_
_entity_poly.entity_id
_entity_poly.type
_entity_poly.pdbx_seq_one_letter_code
_entity_poly.pdbx_strand_id
1 'polypeptide(L)'
;MANWRDKVSKDISDHLEAQINESTKYKKAYGEAPSKSNAQLWIAIGTISKQIFDLNLKMNYLEGALKDFDKRVLDVNPSKEPEEVNLDEFTKEINEIRKEINETIKNIPKIIPRVEKKVEKKEVKVVKKEKVVKKPVKKVEKKVVKKIKPKKIAKKVVKKINKVKKPVKKAKKKSLAKVLRKF
;
A
#
# COMPACT_ATOMS: atom_id res chain seq x y z
N MET A 1 -16.29 17.80 18.20
CA MET A 1 -15.15 18.10 17.30
C MET A 1 -15.55 17.71 15.90
N ALA A 2 -15.36 18.59 14.91
CA ALA A 2 -15.66 18.24 13.50
C ALA A 2 -14.78 17.06 13.07
N ASN A 3 -15.37 16.04 12.46
CA ASN A 3 -14.62 14.90 11.94
C ASN A 3 -13.83 15.39 10.73
N TRP A 4 -12.52 15.16 10.68
CA TRP A 4 -11.69 15.63 9.56
C TRP A 4 -12.12 14.98 8.24
N ARG A 5 -12.76 13.80 8.31
CA ARG A 5 -13.35 13.11 7.16
C ARG A 5 -14.39 13.96 6.42
N ASP A 6 -15.12 14.83 7.13
CA ASP A 6 -16.16 15.69 6.54
C ASP A 6 -15.57 16.82 5.68
N LYS A 7 -14.24 17.05 5.79
CA LYS A 7 -13.50 18.05 5.00
C LYS A 7 -12.80 17.46 3.78
N VAL A 8 -12.84 16.14 3.61
CA VAL A 8 -12.21 15.44 2.50
C VAL A 8 -13.14 15.52 1.28
N SER A 9 -12.57 15.74 0.08
CA SER A 9 -13.37 15.72 -1.15
C SER A 9 -14.02 14.34 -1.34
N LYS A 10 -15.28 14.35 -1.79
CA LYS A 10 -16.09 13.14 -1.99
C LYS A 10 -15.51 12.21 -3.06
N ASP A 11 -14.73 12.74 -3.99
CA ASP A 11 -14.10 11.95 -5.06
C ASP A 11 -12.98 11.03 -4.53
N ILE A 12 -12.34 11.42 -3.42
CA ILE A 12 -11.23 10.67 -2.82
C ILE A 12 -11.61 10.01 -1.49
N SER A 13 -12.79 10.32 -0.93
CA SER A 13 -13.21 9.79 0.37
C SER A 13 -13.24 8.27 0.38
N ASP A 14 -13.83 7.67 -0.64
CA ASP A 14 -14.01 6.22 -0.74
C ASP A 14 -12.65 5.51 -0.87
N HIS A 15 -11.74 6.11 -1.65
CA HIS A 15 -10.37 5.60 -1.78
C HIS A 15 -9.61 5.65 -0.46
N LEU A 16 -9.70 6.76 0.27
CA LEU A 16 -9.06 6.91 1.58
C LEU A 16 -9.66 5.96 2.61
N GLU A 17 -10.97 5.76 2.61
CA GLU A 17 -11.60 4.77 3.48
C GLU A 17 -11.17 3.35 3.15
N ALA A 18 -11.03 3.00 1.87
CA ALA A 18 -10.49 1.71 1.45
C ALA A 18 -9.05 1.51 1.96
N GLN A 19 -8.18 2.52 1.85
CA GLN A 19 -6.81 2.47 2.38
C GLN A 19 -6.77 2.33 3.91
N ILE A 20 -7.63 3.07 4.61
CA ILE A 20 -7.76 2.95 6.07
C ILE A 20 -8.22 1.54 6.43
N ASN A 21 -9.25 1.02 5.76
CA ASN A 21 -9.76 -0.34 6.00
C ASN A 21 -8.68 -1.39 5.70
N GLU A 22 -7.87 -1.21 4.66
CA GLU A 22 -6.76 -2.11 4.35
C GLU A 22 -5.68 -2.08 5.43
N SER A 23 -5.22 -0.89 5.84
CA SER A 23 -4.22 -0.75 6.90
C SER A 23 -4.71 -1.28 8.26
N THR A 24 -6.00 -1.18 8.56
CA THR A 24 -6.57 -1.71 9.82
C THR A 24 -6.50 -3.23 9.93
N LYS A 25 -6.41 -3.97 8.81
CA LYS A 25 -6.21 -5.43 8.82
C LYS A 25 -4.92 -5.83 9.55
N TYR A 26 -3.92 -4.96 9.51
CA TYR A 26 -2.61 -5.18 10.12
C TYR A 26 -2.49 -4.62 11.55
N LYS A 27 -3.61 -4.28 12.19
CA LYS A 27 -3.64 -3.69 13.55
C LYS A 27 -2.91 -4.53 14.61
N LYS A 28 -3.00 -5.85 14.51
CA LYS A 28 -2.28 -6.76 15.42
C LYS A 28 -0.78 -6.72 15.18
N ALA A 29 -0.36 -6.76 13.91
CA ALA A 29 1.05 -6.82 13.51
C ALA A 29 1.85 -5.60 14.01
N TYR A 30 1.34 -4.38 13.85
CA TYR A 30 2.04 -3.21 14.42
C TYR A 30 1.83 -3.06 15.93
N GLY A 31 0.78 -3.66 16.50
CA GLY A 31 0.55 -3.68 17.94
C GLY A 31 1.58 -4.51 18.70
N GLU A 32 2.07 -5.57 18.07
CA GLU A 32 3.10 -6.49 18.58
C GLU A 32 4.54 -6.05 18.26
N ALA A 33 4.71 -5.08 17.35
CA ALA A 33 6.01 -4.60 16.93
C ALA A 33 6.71 -3.78 18.04
N PRO A 34 8.06 -3.89 18.17
CA PRO A 34 8.83 -3.09 19.13
C PRO A 34 8.69 -1.58 18.95
N SER A 35 8.55 -1.13 17.70
CA SER A 35 8.25 0.26 17.36
C SER A 35 7.01 0.31 16.47
N LYS A 36 5.90 0.80 17.03
CA LYS A 36 4.61 0.90 16.32
C LYS A 36 4.69 1.81 15.10
N SER A 37 5.41 2.93 15.22
CA SER A 37 5.60 3.90 14.13
C SER A 37 6.30 3.27 12.94
N ASN A 38 7.42 2.57 13.18
CA ASN A 38 8.16 1.91 12.11
C ASN A 38 7.33 0.80 11.47
N ALA A 39 6.59 0.03 12.26
CA ALA A 39 5.72 -1.01 11.72
C ALA A 39 4.59 -0.45 10.83
N GLN A 40 3.98 0.68 11.23
CA GLN A 40 2.98 1.37 10.40
C GLN A 40 3.57 1.84 9.07
N LEU A 41 4.78 2.42 9.08
CA LEU A 41 5.51 2.78 7.87
C LEU A 41 5.76 1.58 6.96
N TRP A 42 6.24 0.46 7.51
CA TRP A 42 6.48 -0.76 6.74
C TRP A 42 5.20 -1.34 6.12
N ILE A 43 4.08 -1.30 6.85
CA ILE A 43 2.79 -1.73 6.33
C ILE A 43 2.33 -0.81 5.19
N ALA A 44 2.50 0.50 5.35
CA ALA A 44 2.16 1.47 4.31
C ALA A 44 2.99 1.24 3.04
N ILE A 45 4.31 1.09 3.18
CA ILE A 45 5.23 0.77 2.08
C ILE A 45 4.81 -0.55 1.40
N GLY A 46 4.57 -1.61 2.18
CA GLY A 46 4.16 -2.91 1.63
C GLY A 46 2.83 -2.85 0.88
N THR A 47 1.87 -2.06 1.37
CA THR A 47 0.56 -1.86 0.72
C THR A 47 0.72 -1.13 -0.61
N ILE A 48 1.51 -0.04 -0.64
CA ILE A 48 1.79 0.72 -1.86
C ILE A 48 2.55 -0.14 -2.87
N SER A 49 3.59 -0.87 -2.44
CA SER A 49 4.35 -1.76 -3.32
C SER A 49 3.48 -2.84 -3.95
N LYS A 50 2.54 -3.41 -3.19
CA LYS A 50 1.55 -4.37 -3.72
C LYS A 50 0.65 -3.72 -4.78
N GLN A 51 0.12 -2.53 -4.51
CA GLN A 51 -0.73 -1.81 -5.47
C GLN A 51 0.03 -1.50 -6.77
N ILE A 52 1.29 -1.07 -6.69
CA ILE A 52 2.15 -0.84 -7.87
C ILE A 52 2.35 -2.15 -8.65
N PHE A 53 2.64 -3.24 -7.94
CA PHE A 53 2.80 -4.55 -8.58
C PHE A 53 1.53 -5.00 -9.31
N ASP A 54 0.37 -4.88 -8.66
CA ASP A 54 -0.93 -5.25 -9.24
C ASP A 54 -1.26 -4.39 -10.47
N LEU A 55 -0.92 -3.10 -10.44
CA LEU A 55 -1.07 -2.20 -11.60
C LEU A 55 -0.15 -2.60 -12.75
N ASN A 56 1.12 -2.87 -12.48
CA ASN A 56 2.08 -3.32 -13.49
C ASN A 56 1.64 -4.65 -14.13
N LEU A 57 1.10 -5.58 -13.33
CA LEU A 57 0.59 -6.85 -13.84
C LEU A 57 -0.59 -6.63 -14.80
N LYS A 58 -1.52 -5.75 -14.45
CA LYS A 58 -2.65 -5.38 -15.32
C LYS A 58 -2.19 -4.67 -16.59
N MET A 59 -1.21 -3.78 -16.48
CA MET A 59 -0.63 -3.07 -17.63
C MET A 59 0.02 -4.07 -18.60
N ASN A 60 0.86 -4.97 -18.10
CA ASN A 60 1.48 -6.03 -18.91
C ASN A 60 0.43 -6.94 -19.57
N TYR A 61 -0.65 -7.25 -18.86
CA TYR A 61 -1.76 -8.03 -19.43
C TYR A 61 -2.45 -7.30 -20.58
N LEU A 62 -2.73 -6.01 -20.43
CA LEU A 62 -3.35 -5.19 -21.48
C LEU A 62 -2.42 -5.00 -22.68
N GLU A 63 -1.13 -4.79 -22.45
CA GLU A 63 -0.12 -4.73 -23.51
C GLU A 63 -0.02 -6.05 -24.29
N GLY A 64 -0.08 -7.18 -23.59
CA GLY A 64 -0.14 -8.49 -24.23
C GLY A 64 -1.41 -8.68 -25.06
N ALA A 65 -2.56 -8.31 -24.51
CA ALA A 65 -3.84 -8.39 -25.22
C ALA A 65 -3.89 -7.48 -26.45
N LEU A 66 -3.31 -6.28 -26.38
CA LEU A 66 -3.18 -5.36 -27.53
C LEU A 66 -2.27 -5.95 -28.61
N LYS A 67 -1.11 -6.50 -28.25
CA LYS A 67 -0.22 -7.17 -29.21
C LYS A 67 -0.89 -8.36 -29.90
N ASP A 68 -1.67 -9.14 -29.15
CA ASP A 68 -2.42 -10.27 -29.72
C ASP A 68 -3.57 -9.80 -30.61
N PHE A 69 -4.19 -8.67 -30.29
CA PHE A 69 -5.20 -8.04 -31.14
C PHE A 69 -4.58 -7.53 -32.45
N ASP A 70 -3.46 -6.82 -32.39
CA ASP A 70 -2.75 -6.33 -33.58
C ASP A 70 -2.33 -7.46 -34.53
N LYS A 71 -1.81 -8.56 -33.98
CA LYS A 71 -1.48 -9.76 -34.78
C LYS A 71 -2.71 -10.33 -35.49
N ARG A 72 -3.84 -10.45 -34.78
CA ARG A 72 -5.10 -10.95 -35.38
C ARG A 72 -5.62 -10.02 -36.47
N VAL A 73 -5.46 -8.71 -36.31
CA VAL A 73 -5.86 -7.73 -37.33
C VAL A 73 -5.00 -7.90 -38.59
N LEU A 74 -3.68 -8.09 -38.45
CA LEU A 74 -2.77 -8.38 -39.56
C LEU A 74 -3.10 -9.71 -40.25
N ASP A 75 -3.43 -10.76 -39.48
CA ASP A 75 -3.78 -12.08 -40.03
C ASP A 75 -5.09 -12.05 -40.84
N VAL A 76 -6.05 -11.18 -40.48
CA VAL A 76 -7.37 -11.08 -41.15
C VAL A 76 -7.32 -10.18 -42.39
N ASN A 77 -6.41 -9.21 -42.45
CA ASN A 77 -6.19 -8.35 -43.61
C ASN A 77 -4.69 -8.26 -43.95
N PRO A 78 -4.11 -9.27 -44.59
CA PRO A 78 -2.68 -9.28 -44.95
C PRO A 78 -2.29 -8.20 -45.97
N SER A 79 -3.28 -7.54 -46.59
CA SER A 79 -3.07 -6.49 -47.61
C SER A 79 -3.03 -5.07 -47.05
N LYS A 80 -3.29 -4.86 -45.75
CA LYS A 80 -2.91 -3.60 -45.10
C LYS A 80 -1.49 -3.79 -44.58
N GLU A 81 -0.51 -3.35 -45.37
CA GLU A 81 0.78 -2.98 -44.80
C GLU A 81 0.50 -2.09 -43.58
N PRO A 82 1.21 -2.29 -42.45
CA PRO A 82 1.10 -1.35 -41.36
C PRO A 82 1.41 0.02 -41.97
N GLU A 83 0.45 0.94 -41.95
CA GLU A 83 0.75 2.34 -42.22
C GLU A 83 1.88 2.65 -41.24
N GLU A 84 3.10 2.79 -41.77
CA GLU A 84 4.26 3.18 -40.99
C GLU A 84 3.88 4.52 -40.41
N VAL A 85 3.45 4.51 -39.15
CA VAL A 85 3.18 5.71 -38.40
C VAL A 85 4.50 6.47 -38.46
N ASN A 86 4.51 7.56 -39.21
CA ASN A 86 5.74 8.27 -39.55
C ASN A 86 6.29 8.89 -38.26
N LEU A 87 7.17 8.14 -37.59
CA LEU A 87 7.76 8.51 -36.30
C LEU A 87 8.50 9.85 -36.40
N ASP A 88 8.96 10.21 -37.60
CA ASP A 88 9.61 11.49 -37.89
C ASP A 88 8.63 12.67 -37.86
N GLU A 89 7.34 12.43 -38.11
CA GLU A 89 6.31 13.47 -38.06
C GLU A 89 5.87 13.73 -36.61
N PHE A 90 5.67 12.67 -35.83
CA PHE A 90 5.42 12.77 -34.38
C PHE A 90 6.59 13.42 -33.62
N THR A 91 7.84 13.12 -33.99
CA THR A 91 9.00 13.74 -33.33
C THR A 91 9.15 15.22 -33.66
N LYS A 92 8.72 15.67 -34.85
CA LYS A 92 8.66 17.10 -35.20
C LYS A 92 7.60 17.82 -34.36
N GLU A 93 6.39 17.26 -34.24
CA GLU A 93 5.34 17.82 -33.38
C GLU A 93 5.78 17.92 -31.91
N ILE A 94 6.40 16.87 -31.37
CA ILE A 94 6.93 16.88 -29.99
C ILE A 94 7.98 17.99 -29.81
N ASN A 95 8.83 18.23 -30.82
CA ASN A 95 9.86 19.26 -30.76
C ASN A 95 9.29 20.68 -30.88
N GLU A 96 8.22 20.88 -31.64
CA GLU A 96 7.50 22.16 -31.71
C GLU A 96 6.81 22.48 -30.39
N ILE A 97 6.09 21.51 -29.80
CA ILE A 97 5.47 21.66 -28.48
C ILE A 97 6.52 22.00 -27.41
N ARG A 98 7.71 21.37 -27.46
CA ARG A 98 8.82 21.70 -26.53
C ARG A 98 9.33 23.13 -26.70
N LYS A 99 9.36 23.67 -27.93
CA LYS A 99 9.79 25.06 -28.16
C LYS A 99 8.76 26.04 -27.58
N GLU A 100 7.47 25.80 -27.83
CA GLU A 100 6.38 26.62 -27.28
C GLU A 100 6.36 26.63 -25.74
N ILE A 101 6.57 25.47 -25.11
CA ILE A 101 6.68 25.37 -23.64
C ILE A 101 7.89 26.18 -23.13
N ASN A 102 9.03 26.15 -23.82
CA ASN A 102 10.20 26.90 -23.39
C ASN A 102 10.04 28.42 -23.56
N GLU A 103 9.33 28.85 -24.58
CA GLU A 103 8.99 30.27 -24.79
C GLU A 103 8.00 30.77 -23.74
N THR A 104 6.97 29.97 -23.43
CA THR A 104 6.04 30.30 -22.34
C THR A 104 6.75 30.34 -20.99
N ILE A 105 7.66 29.41 -20.68
CA ILE A 105 8.46 29.45 -19.43
C ILE A 105 9.31 30.73 -19.33
N LYS A 106 9.91 31.18 -20.43
CA LYS A 106 10.70 32.44 -20.45
C LYS A 106 9.84 33.67 -20.16
N ASN A 107 8.58 33.64 -20.59
CA ASN A 107 7.63 34.73 -20.40
C ASN A 107 6.91 34.70 -19.04
N ILE A 108 7.06 33.64 -18.25
CA ILE A 108 6.55 33.62 -16.87
C ILE A 108 7.42 34.57 -16.04
N PRO A 109 6.86 35.66 -15.49
CA PRO A 109 7.60 36.53 -14.58
C PRO A 109 8.10 35.71 -13.38
N LYS A 110 9.36 35.90 -13.00
CA LYS A 110 9.99 35.26 -11.82
C LYS A 110 9.31 35.75 -10.53
N ILE A 111 8.10 35.26 -10.25
CA ILE A 111 7.36 35.56 -9.02
C ILE A 111 7.63 34.45 -8.02
N ILE A 112 8.89 34.34 -7.57
CA ILE A 112 9.20 33.80 -6.25
C ILE A 112 10.39 34.60 -5.70
N PRO A 113 10.18 35.58 -4.81
CA PRO A 113 11.24 36.00 -3.92
C PRO A 113 11.66 34.79 -3.08
N ARG A 114 12.92 34.40 -3.26
CA ARG A 114 13.64 33.39 -2.50
C ARG A 114 13.53 33.76 -1.01
N VAL A 115 12.64 33.10 -0.27
CA VAL A 115 12.64 33.17 1.20
C VAL A 115 13.84 32.35 1.66
N GLU A 116 15.03 32.96 1.60
CA GLU A 116 16.20 32.48 2.33
C GLU A 116 15.89 32.65 3.82
N LYS A 117 15.27 31.63 4.43
CA LYS A 117 15.26 31.50 5.88
C LYS A 117 16.72 31.36 6.33
N LYS A 118 17.28 32.46 6.84
CA LYS A 118 18.39 32.47 7.79
C LYS A 118 18.08 31.45 8.89
N VAL A 119 18.62 30.24 8.78
CA VAL A 119 18.75 29.35 9.93
C VAL A 119 19.95 29.87 10.70
N GLU A 120 19.70 30.83 11.59
CA GLU A 120 20.64 31.15 12.66
C GLU A 120 20.90 29.87 13.45
N LYS A 121 22.11 29.33 13.28
CA LYS A 121 22.68 28.32 14.17
C LYS A 121 22.75 28.93 15.57
N LYS A 122 21.72 28.73 16.39
CA LYS A 122 21.86 28.83 17.84
C LYS A 122 22.74 27.67 18.29
N GLU A 123 24.00 27.98 18.50
CA GLU A 123 24.95 27.13 19.20
C GLU A 123 24.37 26.77 20.58
N VAL A 124 23.86 25.54 20.71
CA VAL A 124 23.64 24.96 22.02
C VAL A 124 25.02 24.59 22.56
N LYS A 125 25.57 25.46 23.41
CA LYS A 125 26.69 25.14 24.31
C LYS A 125 26.27 23.97 25.22
N VAL A 126 26.51 22.74 24.78
CA VAL A 126 26.49 21.56 25.66
C VAL A 126 27.83 21.56 26.40
N VAL A 127 27.83 22.17 27.57
CA VAL A 127 28.85 21.92 28.59
C VAL A 127 28.63 20.49 29.08
N LYS A 128 29.44 19.55 28.60
CA LYS A 128 29.66 18.26 29.26
C LYS A 128 31.08 18.20 29.80
N LYS A 129 31.27 18.80 30.96
CA LYS A 129 32.26 18.33 31.92
C LYS A 129 31.52 17.37 32.85
N GLU A 130 31.83 16.07 32.82
CA GLU A 130 32.08 15.34 34.06
C GLU A 130 32.72 13.96 33.83
N LYS A 131 34.00 13.94 34.23
CA LYS A 131 34.71 12.89 34.96
C LYS A 131 34.44 11.43 34.62
N VAL A 132 35.42 10.92 33.89
CA VAL A 132 36.03 9.60 34.08
C VAL A 132 36.18 9.26 35.57
N VAL A 133 35.45 8.25 36.05
CA VAL A 133 35.88 7.43 37.19
C VAL A 133 35.78 5.97 36.77
N LYS A 134 36.93 5.40 36.40
CA LYS A 134 37.16 3.96 36.39
C LYS A 134 37.27 3.48 37.84
N LYS A 135 36.55 2.41 38.22
CA LYS A 135 37.04 1.34 39.12
C LYS A 135 36.09 0.12 39.11
N PRO A 136 36.58 -1.06 39.53
CA PRO A 136 36.24 -2.35 38.91
C PRO A 136 35.20 -3.20 39.66
N VAL A 137 34.62 -4.13 38.88
CA VAL A 137 34.16 -5.49 39.20
C VAL A 137 34.01 -5.86 40.68
N LYS A 138 32.77 -6.20 41.08
CA LYS A 138 32.50 -7.31 42.01
C LYS A 138 31.33 -8.17 41.50
N LYS A 139 31.68 -9.41 41.14
CA LYS A 139 30.79 -10.58 41.11
C LYS A 139 30.17 -10.74 42.49
N VAL A 140 28.84 -10.73 42.61
CA VAL A 140 28.12 -11.32 43.75
C VAL A 140 26.83 -11.98 43.25
N GLU A 141 26.91 -13.30 43.19
CA GLU A 141 25.94 -14.31 43.66
C GLU A 141 24.48 -14.34 43.22
N LYS A 142 24.11 -15.58 42.87
CA LYS A 142 22.78 -16.13 42.63
C LYS A 142 21.86 -15.97 43.86
N LYS A 143 20.64 -15.49 43.64
CA LYS A 143 19.42 -15.84 44.40
C LYS A 143 18.33 -16.13 43.36
N VAL A 144 17.99 -17.38 43.02
CA VAL A 144 17.17 -18.34 43.77
C VAL A 144 15.82 -17.75 44.22
N VAL A 145 14.82 -18.02 43.37
CA VAL A 145 13.42 -18.38 43.67
C VAL A 145 12.48 -17.29 44.20
N LYS A 146 11.47 -16.97 43.39
CA LYS A 146 10.05 -17.13 43.79
C LYS A 146 9.21 -17.53 42.58
N LYS A 147 8.84 -18.83 42.55
CA LYS A 147 7.83 -19.41 41.66
C LYS A 147 6.50 -18.67 41.89
N ILE A 148 6.03 -17.93 40.90
CA ILE A 148 4.65 -17.45 40.87
C ILE A 148 3.79 -18.63 40.40
N LYS A 149 2.95 -19.17 41.30
CA LYS A 149 1.94 -20.17 40.96
C LYS A 149 0.86 -19.53 40.09
N PRO A 150 0.46 -20.09 38.94
CA PRO A 150 -0.77 -19.66 38.29
C PRO A 150 -1.98 -20.11 39.12
N LYS A 151 -2.78 -19.13 39.58
CA LYS A 151 -4.11 -19.38 40.15
C LYS A 151 -4.96 -20.09 39.10
N LYS A 152 -5.45 -21.28 39.46
CA LYS A 152 -6.49 -22.01 38.74
C LYS A 152 -7.76 -21.15 38.71
N ILE A 153 -8.02 -20.46 37.61
CA ILE A 153 -9.35 -19.90 37.36
C ILE A 153 -10.19 -21.03 36.79
N ALA A 154 -11.16 -21.44 37.59
CA ALA A 154 -12.04 -22.55 37.34
C ALA A 154 -12.87 -22.36 36.06
N LYS A 155 -12.96 -23.46 35.31
CA LYS A 155 -13.98 -23.73 34.29
C LYS A 155 -15.38 -23.43 34.86
N LYS A 156 -16.08 -22.43 34.34
CA LYS A 156 -17.54 -22.31 34.55
C LYS A 156 -18.26 -21.34 33.59
N VAL A 157 -18.11 -21.50 32.28
CA VAL A 157 -19.15 -21.04 31.32
C VAL A 157 -19.19 -22.01 30.13
N VAL A 158 -19.71 -23.21 30.38
CA VAL A 158 -20.29 -24.10 29.36
C VAL A 158 -21.69 -24.42 29.84
N LYS A 159 -22.69 -23.68 29.36
CA LYS A 159 -24.10 -24.06 29.15
C LYS A 159 -24.94 -22.80 28.95
N LYS A 160 -25.82 -22.84 27.94
CA LYS A 160 -26.61 -21.76 27.32
C LYS A 160 -25.74 -21.02 26.29
N ILE A 161 -25.72 -21.41 25.00
CA ILE A 161 -26.86 -21.41 24.09
C ILE A 161 -26.64 -22.55 23.08
N ASN A 162 -27.40 -23.63 23.25
CA ASN A 162 -27.61 -24.66 22.24
C ASN A 162 -29.12 -24.78 22.10
N LYS A 163 -29.75 -24.06 21.16
CA LYS A 163 -31.14 -24.29 20.72
C LYS A 163 -31.57 -23.39 19.55
N VAL A 164 -30.93 -23.51 18.39
CA VAL A 164 -31.57 -23.28 17.08
C VAL A 164 -30.88 -24.23 16.08
N LYS A 165 -31.26 -25.52 15.99
CA LYS A 165 -32.17 -26.08 14.94
C LYS A 165 -32.00 -25.33 13.60
N LYS A 166 -31.55 -25.86 12.46
CA LYS A 166 -31.42 -27.21 11.87
C LYS A 166 -30.54 -27.07 10.60
N PRO A 167 -30.01 -28.17 10.04
CA PRO A 167 -29.25 -28.16 8.79
C PRO A 167 -30.17 -28.17 7.55
N VAL A 168 -30.00 -27.22 6.63
CA VAL A 168 -30.55 -27.33 5.26
C VAL A 168 -29.55 -28.12 4.42
N LYS A 169 -29.72 -29.44 4.38
CA LYS A 169 -29.22 -30.29 3.29
C LYS A 169 -30.40 -30.55 2.35
N LYS A 170 -30.09 -30.59 1.03
CA LYS A 170 -30.88 -31.10 -0.11
C LYS A 170 -31.60 -30.03 -0.94
N ALA A 171 -30.89 -29.48 -1.93
CA ALA A 171 -31.41 -29.23 -3.28
C ALA A 171 -30.29 -28.68 -4.18
N LYS A 172 -29.60 -29.56 -4.92
CA LYS A 172 -28.91 -29.32 -6.21
C LYS A 172 -28.06 -30.56 -6.59
N LYS A 173 -28.75 -31.67 -6.86
CA LYS A 173 -28.18 -32.87 -7.53
C LYS A 173 -29.18 -33.44 -8.56
N LYS A 174 -29.91 -32.57 -9.27
CA LYS A 174 -30.85 -32.97 -10.33
C LYS A 174 -30.66 -32.25 -11.68
N SER A 175 -29.59 -31.48 -11.88
CA SER A 175 -29.32 -30.85 -13.20
C SER A 175 -28.19 -31.48 -14.03
N LEU A 176 -27.36 -32.39 -13.47
CA LEU A 176 -26.28 -33.04 -14.22
C LEU A 176 -26.68 -34.36 -14.89
N ALA A 177 -27.78 -35.00 -14.48
CA ALA A 177 -28.26 -36.24 -15.10
C ALA A 177 -29.12 -36.01 -16.36
N LYS A 178 -29.38 -34.76 -16.76
CA LYS A 178 -30.15 -34.43 -17.97
C LYS A 178 -29.28 -34.01 -19.16
N VAL A 179 -27.97 -33.87 -18.98
CA VAL A 179 -27.02 -33.47 -20.04
C VAL A 179 -26.29 -34.68 -20.66
N LEU A 180 -26.28 -35.84 -20.01
CA LEU A 180 -25.63 -37.06 -20.51
C LEU A 180 -26.59 -38.04 -21.26
N ARG A 181 -27.68 -37.52 -21.85
CA ARG A 181 -28.57 -38.30 -22.74
C ARG A 181 -28.68 -37.73 -24.16
N LYS A 182 -27.77 -36.84 -24.56
CA LYS A 182 -27.75 -36.25 -25.91
C LYS A 182 -26.38 -36.24 -26.59
N PHE A 183 -25.46 -37.08 -26.12
CA PHE A 183 -24.28 -37.50 -26.87
C PHE A 183 -24.17 -39.02 -26.78
#